data_AF-A0A382UYP6-F1
#
_entry.id   AF-A0A382UYP6-F1
#
_cell.length_a   1.000
_cell.length_b   1.000
_cell.length_c   1.000
_cell.angle_alpha   90.00
_cell.angle_beta   90.00
_cell.angle_gamma   90.00
#
_symmetry.space_group_name_H-M   'P 1'
#
loop_
_entity.id
_entity.type
_entity.pdbx_description
1 polymer ?
#
loop_
_entity_poly.entity_id
_entity_poly.type
_entity_poly.pdbx_seq_one_letter_code
_entity_poly.pdbx_strand_id
1 'polypeptide(L)'
;MTLSKPLIGVIGGSGIYDIEGLSNTRWVRVSSPFGEPSDELLFGDLEGQPLVFLPRHGRGHKLPPNGVNYRANVDALKRSGVTDILSLSAVGSFKEELSPGTFVLVDQFIDRTIQREKSFFAPGLVAHVSMAHPVCSR
;
A
#
# COMPACT_ATOMS: atom_id res chain seq x y z
N MET A 1 -12.39 12.10 -23.73
CA MET A 1 -12.13 10.84 -23.02
C MET A 1 -12.86 10.92 -21.70
N THR A 2 -13.90 10.12 -21.49
CA THR A 2 -14.50 9.96 -20.16
C THR A 2 -13.43 9.36 -19.25
N LEU A 3 -12.93 10.14 -18.30
CA LEU A 3 -11.98 9.64 -17.29
C LEU A 3 -12.71 8.55 -16.50
N SER A 4 -12.32 7.29 -16.69
CA SER A 4 -12.75 6.22 -15.80
C SER A 4 -12.31 6.58 -14.39
N LYS A 5 -13.19 6.40 -13.39
CA LYS A 5 -12.82 6.61 -11.99
C LYS A 5 -11.52 5.85 -11.68
N PRO A 6 -10.56 6.46 -10.96
CA PRO A 6 -9.32 5.78 -10.61
C PRO A 6 -9.65 4.55 -9.76
N LEU A 7 -8.90 3.46 -9.93
CA LEU A 7 -9.00 2.33 -9.00
C LEU A 7 -8.04 2.60 -7.85
N ILE A 8 -8.58 2.86 -6.67
CA ILE A 8 -7.77 3.18 -5.49
C ILE A 8 -7.32 1.90 -4.81
N GLY A 9 -6.03 1.78 -4.55
CA GLY A 9 -5.47 0.74 -3.69
C GLY A 9 -5.34 1.27 -2.27
N VAL A 10 -5.72 0.49 -1.26
CA VAL A 10 -5.49 0.82 0.15
C VAL A 10 -4.60 -0.23 0.77
N ILE A 11 -3.46 0.19 1.31
CA ILE A 11 -2.57 -0.68 2.10
C ILE A 11 -2.79 -0.37 3.58
N GLY A 12 -3.49 -1.28 4.26
CA GLY A 12 -3.79 -1.17 5.70
C GLY A 12 -2.62 -1.60 6.58
N GLY A 13 -2.20 -0.74 7.50
CA GLY A 13 -1.22 -1.07 8.54
C GLY A 13 -1.83 -1.80 9.74
N SER A 14 -1.14 -1.79 10.88
CA SER A 14 -1.67 -2.31 12.14
C SER A 14 -3.00 -1.66 12.50
N GLY A 15 -4.00 -2.48 12.85
CA GLY A 15 -5.32 -2.00 13.26
C GLY A 15 -6.31 -1.73 12.13
N ILE A 16 -5.91 -1.91 10.86
CA ILE A 16 -6.81 -1.76 9.71
C ILE A 16 -6.84 -3.10 8.97
N TYR A 17 -7.91 -3.86 9.17
CA TYR A 17 -8.09 -5.20 8.62
C TYR A 17 -9.32 -5.34 7.72
N ASP A 18 -10.22 -4.37 7.80
CA ASP A 18 -11.36 -4.17 6.92
C ASP A 18 -11.53 -2.67 6.62
N ILE A 19 -12.46 -2.37 5.72
CA ILE A 19 -12.92 -1.02 5.44
C ILE A 19 -14.43 -1.06 5.67
N GLU A 20 -14.90 -0.38 6.71
CA GLU A 20 -16.32 -0.23 6.98
C GLU A 20 -17.02 0.46 5.80
N GLY A 21 -18.22 0.00 5.45
CA GLY A 21 -18.99 0.54 4.32
C GLY A 21 -18.59 0.00 2.94
N LEU A 22 -17.56 -0.85 2.84
CA LEU A 22 -17.19 -1.49 1.58
C LEU A 22 -18.27 -2.52 1.16
N SER A 23 -18.79 -2.35 -0.05
CA SER A 23 -19.82 -3.21 -0.66
C SER A 23 -19.24 -4.07 -1.79
N ASN A 24 -19.99 -5.07 -2.24
CA ASN A 24 -19.61 -5.97 -3.35
C ASN A 24 -18.22 -6.60 -3.18
N THR A 25 -17.91 -7.00 -1.95
CA THR A 25 -16.55 -7.39 -1.59
C THR A 25 -16.20 -8.79 -2.06
N ARG A 26 -14.96 -8.96 -2.53
CA ARG A 26 -14.40 -10.28 -2.85
C ARG A 26 -12.91 -10.33 -2.62
N TRP A 27 -12.46 -11.39 -1.97
CA TRP A 27 -11.03 -11.71 -1.88
C TRP A 27 -10.59 -12.38 -3.17
N VAL A 28 -9.51 -11.87 -3.76
CA VAL A 28 -8.96 -12.38 -5.01
C VAL A 28 -7.47 -12.59 -4.83
N ARG A 29 -7.00 -13.79 -5.14
CA ARG A 29 -5.58 -14.09 -5.24
C ARG A 29 -5.03 -13.50 -6.53
N VAL A 30 -3.99 -12.68 -6.41
CA VAL A 30 -3.29 -12.07 -7.55
C VAL A 30 -1.82 -12.50 -7.48
N SER A 31 -1.35 -13.18 -8.52
CA SER A 31 0.04 -13.62 -8.60
C SER A 31 0.98 -12.46 -8.91
N SER A 32 2.20 -12.54 -8.38
CA SER A 32 3.27 -11.59 -8.62
C SER A 32 4.57 -12.35 -8.93
N PRO A 33 5.38 -11.90 -9.90
CA PRO A 33 6.68 -12.51 -10.18
C PRO A 33 7.71 -12.22 -9.07
N PHE A 34 7.37 -11.33 -8.12
CA PHE A 34 8.20 -11.00 -6.97
C PHE A 34 7.89 -11.85 -5.73
N GLY A 35 7.14 -12.95 -5.91
CA GLY A 35 6.65 -13.82 -4.84
C GLY A 35 5.25 -13.44 -4.38
N GLU A 36 4.84 -14.01 -3.24
CA GLU A 36 3.49 -13.83 -2.71
C GLU A 36 3.32 -12.44 -2.07
N PRO A 37 2.18 -11.76 -2.34
CA PRO A 37 1.74 -10.62 -1.54
C PRO A 37 1.46 -11.01 -0.08
N SER A 38 1.28 -10.01 0.78
CA SER A 38 0.98 -10.21 2.20
C SER A 38 -0.31 -11.02 2.45
N ASP A 39 -1.27 -10.91 1.53
CA ASP A 39 -2.53 -11.66 1.53
C ASP A 39 -3.18 -11.59 0.14
N GLU A 40 -4.36 -12.21 -0.01
CA GLU A 40 -5.28 -11.92 -1.09
C GLU A 40 -5.69 -10.44 -1.10
N LEU A 41 -6.09 -9.91 -2.24
CA LEU A 41 -6.56 -8.54 -2.38
C LEU A 41 -8.08 -8.52 -2.20
N LEU A 42 -8.59 -7.64 -1.34
CA LEU A 42 -10.01 -7.41 -1.14
C LEU A 42 -10.50 -6.33 -2.10
N PHE A 43 -11.18 -6.75 -3.16
CA PHE A 43 -11.86 -5.83 -4.07
C PHE A 43 -13.19 -5.42 -3.46
N GLY A 44 -13.63 -4.18 -3.72
CA GLY A 44 -14.96 -3.72 -3.34
C GLY A 44 -15.27 -2.34 -3.90
N ASP A 45 -16.41 -1.81 -3.48
CA ASP A 45 -16.89 -0.48 -3.85
C ASP A 45 -17.31 0.28 -2.59
N LEU A 46 -16.83 1.52 -2.47
CA LEU A 46 -17.21 2.43 -1.40
C LEU A 46 -17.93 3.63 -2.03
N GLU A 47 -19.24 3.74 -1.85
CA GLU A 47 -20.05 4.84 -2.38
C GLU A 47 -19.87 5.08 -3.90
N GLY A 48 -19.73 4.00 -4.69
CA GLY A 48 -19.50 4.05 -6.14
C GLY A 48 -18.04 4.31 -6.52
N GLN A 49 -17.11 4.35 -5.56
CA GLN A 49 -15.67 4.42 -5.80
C GLN A 49 -15.06 3.02 -5.71
N PRO A 50 -14.54 2.46 -6.82
CA PRO A 50 -13.92 1.16 -6.80
C PRO A 50 -12.60 1.19 -6.01
N LEU A 51 -12.38 0.15 -5.21
CA LEU A 51 -11.29 0.04 -4.25
C LEU A 51 -10.69 -1.37 -4.20
N VAL A 52 -9.40 -1.45 -3.90
CA VAL A 52 -8.67 -2.68 -3.64
C VAL A 52 -7.90 -2.56 -2.34
N PHE A 53 -8.30 -3.30 -1.31
CA PHE A 53 -7.65 -3.30 -0.01
C PHE A 53 -6.65 -4.46 0.12
N LEU A 54 -5.50 -4.19 0.72
CA LEU A 54 -4.46 -5.16 1.03
C LEU A 54 -3.96 -4.95 2.48
N PRO A 55 -4.19 -5.91 3.40
CA PRO A 55 -3.60 -5.82 4.74
C PRO A 55 -2.08 -6.04 4.66
N ARG A 56 -1.29 -5.02 5.02
CA ARG A 56 0.18 -5.05 4.93
C ARG A 56 0.80 -6.23 5.68
N HIS A 57 0.21 -6.58 6.82
CA HIS A 57 0.71 -7.63 7.71
C HIS A 57 -0.03 -8.97 7.54
N GLY A 58 -0.90 -9.07 6.52
CA GLY A 58 -1.82 -10.18 6.31
C GLY A 58 -2.96 -10.23 7.33
N ARG A 59 -4.03 -10.97 7.01
CA ARG A 59 -5.12 -11.25 7.95
C ARG A 59 -4.57 -12.01 9.17
N GLY A 60 -4.95 -11.54 10.36
CA GLY A 60 -4.41 -12.04 11.63
C GLY A 60 -3.03 -11.49 12.02
N HIS A 61 -2.52 -10.46 11.30
CA HIS A 61 -1.31 -9.71 11.66
C HIS A 61 -0.05 -10.59 11.82
N LYS A 62 0.19 -11.48 10.86
CA LYS A 62 1.19 -12.56 10.97
C LYS A 62 2.58 -12.15 10.49
N LEU A 63 2.67 -11.15 9.62
CA LEU A 63 3.94 -10.74 9.01
C LEU A 63 4.57 -9.60 9.82
N PRO A 64 5.78 -9.75 10.37
CA PRO A 64 6.51 -8.63 10.95
C PRO A 64 6.93 -7.63 9.86
N PRO A 65 7.21 -6.35 10.19
CA PRO A 65 7.55 -5.33 9.19
C PRO A 65 8.72 -5.66 8.25
N ASN A 66 9.69 -6.46 8.69
CA ASN A 66 10.81 -6.92 7.87
C ASN A 66 10.47 -8.14 6.99
N GLY A 67 9.39 -8.87 7.29
CA GLY A 67 8.91 -10.01 6.51
C GLY A 67 7.89 -9.64 5.43
N VAL A 68 7.51 -8.36 5.32
CA VAL A 68 6.56 -7.89 4.31
C VAL A 68 7.20 -7.87 2.93
N ASN A 69 6.59 -8.55 1.96
CA ASN A 69 7.02 -8.54 0.57
C ASN A 69 6.45 -7.31 -0.18
N TYR A 70 7.06 -6.15 0.04
CA TYR A 70 6.59 -4.89 -0.54
C TYR A 70 6.53 -4.89 -2.08
N ARG A 71 7.46 -5.59 -2.75
CA ARG A 71 7.45 -5.71 -4.21
C ARG A 71 6.22 -6.46 -4.70
N ALA A 72 5.92 -7.61 -4.09
CA ALA A 72 4.74 -8.39 -4.46
C ALA A 72 3.44 -7.64 -4.18
N ASN A 73 3.36 -6.92 -3.06
CA ASN A 73 2.19 -6.10 -2.73
C ASN A 73 1.93 -5.02 -3.79
N VAL A 74 2.95 -4.23 -4.14
CA VAL A 74 2.81 -3.14 -5.11
C VAL A 74 2.58 -3.68 -6.53
N ASP A 75 3.26 -4.77 -6.93
CA ASP A 75 3.04 -5.41 -8.24
C ASP A 75 1.63 -6.01 -8.37
N ALA A 76 1.13 -6.70 -7.34
CA ALA A 76 -0.22 -7.26 -7.34
C ALA A 76 -1.30 -6.17 -7.46
N LEU A 77 -1.15 -5.05 -6.75
CA LEU A 77 -2.03 -3.89 -6.88
C LEU A 77 -1.94 -3.30 -8.31
N LYS A 78 -0.73 -3.14 -8.84
CA LYS A 78 -0.52 -2.63 -10.20
C LYS A 78 -1.18 -3.51 -11.26
N ARG A 79 -1.02 -4.84 -11.16
CA ARG A 79 -1.67 -5.83 -12.06
C ARG A 79 -3.19 -5.83 -11.94
N SER A 80 -3.71 -5.45 -10.78
CA SER A 80 -5.15 -5.30 -10.54
C SER A 80 -5.74 -4.02 -11.15
N GLY A 81 -4.92 -3.17 -11.78
CA GLY A 81 -5.35 -1.92 -12.39
C GLY A 81 -5.35 -0.72 -11.45
N VAL A 82 -4.82 -0.87 -10.23
CA VAL A 82 -4.70 0.24 -9.27
C VAL A 82 -3.84 1.35 -9.87
N THR A 83 -4.35 2.59 -9.80
CA THR A 83 -3.66 3.78 -10.31
C THR A 83 -3.04 4.61 -9.20
N ASP A 84 -3.65 4.60 -8.00
CA ASP A 84 -3.25 5.42 -6.86
C ASP A 84 -3.32 4.57 -5.59
N ILE A 85 -2.33 4.68 -4.71
CA ILE A 85 -2.25 3.90 -3.47
C ILE A 85 -2.32 4.84 -2.27
N LEU A 86 -3.29 4.60 -1.38
CA LEU A 86 -3.36 5.17 -0.04
C LEU A 86 -2.78 4.17 0.95
N SER A 87 -1.68 4.53 1.61
CA SER A 87 -1.01 3.66 2.58
C SER A 87 -1.15 4.22 3.99
N LEU A 88 -1.80 3.47 4.88
CA LEU A 88 -2.00 3.88 6.27
C LEU A 88 -0.95 3.23 7.19
N SER A 89 -0.39 4.00 8.10
CA SER A 89 0.63 3.50 9.03
C SER A 89 0.43 4.09 10.42
N ALA A 90 0.46 3.23 11.44
CA ALA A 90 0.61 3.67 12.82
C ALA A 90 2.05 4.13 13.05
N VAL A 91 2.23 5.29 13.67
CA VAL A 91 3.53 5.92 13.90
C VAL A 91 3.59 6.54 15.31
N GLY A 92 4.82 6.77 15.79
CA GLY A 92 5.07 7.58 16.98
C GLY A 92 5.50 8.99 16.57
N SER A 93 5.00 10.01 17.28
CA SER A 93 5.40 11.39 17.07
C SER A 93 6.77 11.68 17.68
N PHE A 94 7.56 12.53 17.02
CA PHE A 94 8.76 13.18 17.57
C PHE A 94 8.56 14.68 17.83
N LYS A 95 7.31 15.14 17.80
CA LYS A 95 6.88 16.52 18.00
C LYS A 95 5.83 16.58 19.10
N GLU A 96 6.01 17.47 20.05
CA GLU A 96 5.14 17.59 21.22
C GLU A 96 3.72 18.02 20.82
N GLU A 97 3.60 18.86 19.80
CA GLU A 97 2.33 19.37 19.29
C GLU A 97 1.47 18.34 18.55
N LEU A 98 2.03 17.17 18.19
CA LEU A 98 1.32 16.09 17.52
C LEU A 98 0.99 14.97 18.53
N SER A 99 -0.13 15.14 19.24
CA SER A 99 -0.61 14.19 20.24
C SER A 99 -1.17 12.90 19.62
N PRO A 100 -1.24 11.79 20.39
CA PRO A 100 -1.88 10.55 19.94
C PRO A 100 -3.30 10.78 19.38
N GLY A 101 -3.60 10.14 18.24
CA GLY A 101 -4.85 10.34 17.50
C GLY A 101 -4.77 11.39 16.39
N THR A 102 -3.68 12.16 16.34
CA THR A 102 -3.42 13.09 15.23
C THR A 102 -3.11 12.32 13.94
N PHE A 103 -3.78 12.70 12.85
CA PHE A 103 -3.44 12.25 11.51
C PHE A 103 -2.43 13.18 10.86
N VAL A 104 -1.47 12.61 10.13
CA VAL A 104 -0.46 13.35 9.37
C VAL A 104 -0.46 12.85 7.94
N LEU A 105 -0.62 13.77 7.00
CA LEU A 105 -0.33 13.53 5.59
C LEU A 105 1.18 13.72 5.38
N VAL A 106 1.88 12.60 5.17
CA VAL A 106 3.34 12.60 4.99
C VAL A 106 3.67 13.04 3.57
N ASP A 107 4.56 14.03 3.43
CA ASP A 107 5.06 14.55 2.16
C ASP A 107 6.55 14.22 1.91
N GLN A 108 7.27 13.82 2.96
CA GLN A 108 8.69 13.47 2.96
C GLN A 108 8.98 12.34 3.94
N PHE A 109 10.05 11.59 3.69
CA PHE A 109 10.56 10.59 4.61
C PHE A 109 12.06 10.35 4.46
N ILE A 110 12.68 9.87 5.53
CA ILE A 110 14.06 9.39 5.54
C ILE A 110 14.04 7.87 5.65
N ASP A 111 14.58 7.18 4.66
CA ASP A 111 14.69 5.72 4.69
C ASP A 111 15.90 5.27 5.52
N ARG A 112 15.64 4.74 6.72
CA ARG A 112 16.65 4.08 7.56
C ARG A 112 16.50 2.55 7.57
N THR A 113 15.71 1.98 6.66
CA THR A 113 15.48 0.53 6.62
C THR A 113 16.71 -0.20 6.10
N ILE A 114 16.98 -1.37 6.69
CA ILE A 114 18.01 -2.30 6.27
C ILE A 114 17.35 -3.65 5.94
N GLN A 115 17.98 -4.45 5.07
CA GLN A 115 17.54 -5.82 4.73
C GLN A 115 16.14 -5.90 4.10
N ARG A 116 15.87 -5.04 3.11
CA ARG A 116 14.66 -5.10 2.29
C ARG A 116 15.02 -5.01 0.81
N GLU A 117 14.26 -5.70 -0.02
CA GLU A 117 14.28 -5.50 -1.46
C GLU A 117 13.55 -4.20 -1.80
N LYS A 118 14.28 -3.18 -2.27
CA LYS A 118 13.76 -1.80 -2.45
C LYS A 118 13.50 -1.41 -3.90
N SER A 119 13.77 -2.29 -4.86
CA SER A 119 13.63 -2.00 -6.29
C SER A 119 13.04 -3.18 -7.05
N PHE A 120 12.25 -2.86 -8.07
CA PHE A 120 11.82 -3.81 -9.10
C PHE A 120 12.91 -4.05 -10.15
N PHE A 121 13.85 -3.11 -10.27
CA PHE A 121 14.96 -3.16 -11.21
C PHE A 121 16.13 -3.96 -10.61
N ALA A 122 16.74 -4.80 -11.43
CA ALA A 122 17.74 -5.80 -11.06
C ALA A 122 18.74 -5.98 -12.22
N PRO A 123 19.80 -6.80 -12.08
CA PRO A 123 20.72 -7.06 -13.19
C PRO A 123 19.96 -7.44 -14.48
N GLY A 124 20.25 -6.73 -15.57
CA GLY A 124 19.53 -6.82 -16.84
C GLY A 124 18.63 -5.63 -17.15
N LEU A 125 18.23 -4.83 -16.16
CA LEU A 125 17.51 -3.57 -16.38
C LEU A 125 17.75 -2.59 -15.23
N VAL A 126 18.39 -1.46 -15.53
CA VAL A 126 18.72 -0.42 -14.55
C VAL A 126 17.79 0.77 -14.73
N ALA A 127 17.26 1.29 -13.61
CA ALA A 127 16.52 2.54 -13.61
C ALA A 127 16.79 3.33 -12.32
N HIS A 128 16.71 4.65 -12.43
CA HIS A 128 16.88 5.59 -11.33
C HIS A 128 15.65 6.49 -11.26
N VAL A 129 14.77 6.23 -10.29
CA VAL A 129 13.56 7.03 -10.08
C VAL A 129 13.89 8.13 -9.07
N SER A 130 13.43 9.35 -9.35
CA SER A 130 13.58 10.46 -8.41
C SER A 130 12.75 10.21 -7.15
N MET A 131 13.35 10.49 -5.99
CA MET A 131 12.69 10.46 -4.68
C MET A 131 12.62 11.85 -4.04
N ALA A 132 12.82 12.92 -4.83
CA ALA A 132 12.75 14.30 -4.33
C ALA A 132 11.35 14.64 -3.77
N HIS A 133 10.31 14.17 -4.44
CA HIS A 133 8.91 14.25 -4.02
C HIS A 133 8.33 12.83 -3.97
N PRO A 134 8.55 12.10 -2.86
CA PRO A 134 8.31 10.67 -2.82
C PRO A 134 6.85 10.30 -2.54
N VAL A 135 5.98 11.30 -2.31
CA VAL A 135 4.53 11.15 -2.16
C VAL A 135 3.84 12.03 -3.19
N CYS A 136 2.77 11.50 -3.80
CA CYS A 136 1.96 12.23 -4.79
C CYS A 136 1.20 13.38 -4.11
N SER A 137 1.18 14.56 -4.74
CA SER A 137 0.49 15.77 -4.24
C SER A 137 -0.95 15.94 -4.74
N ARG A 138 -1.42 15.03 -5.61
CA ARG A 138 -2.83 14.94 -6.04
C ARG A 138 -3.61 14.11 -5.04
#